data_AF-A0A4U6Q5P7-F1
#
_entry.id   AF-A0A4U6Q5P7-F1
#
_cell.length_a   1.000
_cell.length_b   1.000
_cell.length_c   1.000
_cell.angle_alpha   90.00
_cell.angle_beta   90.00
_cell.angle_gamma   90.00
#
_symmetry.space_group_name_H-M   'P 1'
#
loop_
_entity.id
_entity.type
_entity.pdbx_description
1 polymer ?
#
loop_
_entity_poly.entity_id
_entity_poly.type
_entity_poly.pdbx_seq_one_letter_code
_entity_poly.pdbx_strand_id
1 'polypeptide(L)' 'MTTTQTQPTAAAQTGSRVITYAEAVREAIGQAMEADERVFMLGEDIGIYGGAFGVSGDLY' A
#
# COMPACT_ATOMS: atom_id res chain seq x y z
N MET A 1 -25.83 1.87 -26.02
CA MET A 1 -24.85 0.77 -26.10
C MET A 1 -24.41 0.47 -24.68
N THR A 2 -24.96 -0.58 -24.08
CA THR A 2 -24.78 -0.91 -22.66
C THR A 2 -23.71 -1.99 -22.56
N THR A 3 -22.52 -1.64 -22.08
CA THR A 3 -21.45 -2.62 -21.90
C THR A 3 -21.57 -3.22 -20.50
N THR A 4 -22.24 -4.36 -20.42
CA THR A 4 -22.26 -5.23 -19.22
C THR A 4 -20.86 -5.80 -19.02
N GLN A 5 -20.16 -5.39 -17.97
CA GLN A 5 -18.89 -6.00 -17.57
C GLN A 5 -19.20 -7.19 -16.65
N THR A 6 -19.14 -8.40 -17.21
CA THR A 6 -19.27 -9.66 -16.46
C THR A 6 -18.01 -9.90 -15.63
N GLN A 7 -18.16 -9.87 -14.30
CA GLN A 7 -17.08 -10.20 -13.37
C GLN A 7 -16.89 -11.73 -13.33
N PRO A 8 -15.66 -12.26 -13.42
CA PRO A 8 -15.42 -13.70 -13.44
C PRO A 8 -15.58 -14.30 -12.03
N THR A 9 -16.45 -15.30 -11.94
CA THR A 9 -16.57 -16.21 -10.80
C THR A 9 -15.46 -17.26 -10.88
N ALA A 10 -14.51 -17.30 -9.94
CA ALA A 10 -13.54 -18.39 -9.84
C ALA A 10 -13.08 -18.63 -8.39
N ALA A 11 -12.95 -19.92 -8.08
CA ALA A 11 -12.83 -20.54 -6.76
C ALA A 11 -11.52 -20.28 -6.00
N ALA A 12 -11.55 -20.66 -4.70
CA ALA A 12 -10.47 -20.69 -3.69
C ALA A 12 -10.03 -19.33 -3.12
N GLN A 13 -10.83 -18.79 -2.20
CA GLN A 13 -10.45 -17.70 -1.32
C GLN A 13 -9.49 -18.22 -0.24
N THR A 14 -8.20 -18.35 -0.56
CA THR A 14 -7.15 -18.23 0.45
C THR A 14 -6.93 -16.71 0.61
N GLY A 15 -7.56 -16.14 1.64
CA GLY A 15 -8.04 -14.76 1.69
C GLY A 15 -7.08 -13.68 1.16
N SER A 16 -7.38 -13.15 -0.03
CA SER A 16 -6.83 -11.88 -0.47
C SER A 16 -7.49 -10.76 0.34
N ARG A 17 -6.68 -10.06 1.15
CA ARG A 17 -7.15 -8.86 1.86
C ARG A 17 -7.30 -7.71 0.87
N VAL A 18 -8.44 -7.02 0.90
CA VAL A 18 -8.65 -5.80 0.12
C VAL A 18 -8.10 -4.61 0.91
N ILE A 19 -7.16 -3.91 0.31
CA ILE A 19 -6.58 -2.65 0.80
C ILE A 19 -6.48 -1.66 -0.36
N THR A 20 -6.38 -0.38 -0.02
CA THR A 20 -6.03 0.66 -0.96
C THR A 20 -4.60 0.47 -1.47
N TYR A 21 -4.31 1.02 -2.65
CA TYR A 21 -2.96 1.02 -3.19
C TYR A 21 -1.96 1.73 -2.25
N ALA A 22 -2.38 2.84 -1.62
CA ALA A 22 -1.55 3.58 -0.67
C ALA A 22 -1.17 2.74 0.55
N GLU A 23 -2.12 1.98 1.11
CA GLU A 23 -1.87 1.04 2.21
C GLU A 23 -0.92 -0.08 1.78
N ALA A 24 -1.09 -0.64 0.58
CA ALA A 24 -0.21 -1.69 0.06
C ALA A 24 1.25 -1.21 -0.05
N VAL A 25 1.45 0.02 -0.55
CA VAL A 25 2.79 0.62 -0.63
C VAL A 25 3.36 0.92 0.76
N ARG A 26 2.55 1.48 1.67
CA ARG A 26 2.95 1.75 3.05
C ARG A 26 3.44 0.48 3.75
N GLU A 27 2.66 -0.60 3.65
CA GLU A 27 3.03 -1.88 4.26
C GLU A 27 4.31 -2.47 3.68
N ALA A 28 4.49 -2.39 2.35
CA ALA A 28 5.71 -2.89 1.71
C ALA A 28 6.95 -2.11 2.18
N ILE A 29 6.83 -0.79 2.36
CA ILE A 29 7.93 0.04 2.88
C ILE A 29 8.19 -0.30 4.35
N GLY A 30 7.14 -0.39 5.18
CA GLY A 30 7.27 -0.77 6.59
C GLY A 30 7.96 -2.12 6.78
N GLN A 31 7.58 -3.14 6.00
CA GLN A 31 8.23 -4.45 6.02
C GLN A 31 9.71 -4.38 5.63
N ALA A 32 10.07 -3.54 4.66
CA ALA A 32 11.47 -3.34 4.27
C ALA A 32 12.29 -2.66 5.38
N MET A 33 11.71 -1.67 6.06
CA MET A 33 12.33 -0.99 7.19
C MET A 33 12.47 -1.90 8.42
N GLU A 34 11.48 -2.75 8.69
CA GLU A 34 11.54 -3.75 9.77
C GLU A 34 12.59 -4.84 9.50
N ALA A 35 12.76 -5.25 8.24
CA ALA A 35 13.68 -6.32 7.86
C ALA A 35 15.17 -5.89 7.85
N ASP A 36 15.46 -4.61 7.64
CA ASP A 36 16.82 -4.09 7.53
C ASP A 36 16.92 -2.65 8.11
N GLU A 37 17.58 -2.54 9.27
CA GLU A 37 17.77 -1.26 10.00
C GLU A 37 18.55 -0.20 9.19
N ARG A 38 19.18 -0.58 8.07
CA ARG A 38 19.89 0.37 7.18
C ARG A 38 18.94 1.07 6.21
N VAL A 39 17.69 0.64 6.12
CA VAL A 39 16.68 1.26 5.25
C VAL A 39 16.11 2.48 5.95
N PHE A 40 16.15 3.62 5.27
CA PHE A 40 15.56 4.87 5.72
C PHE A 40 14.93 5.61 4.53
N MET A 41 14.00 6.51 4.82
CA MET A 41 13.31 7.32 3.81
C MET A 41 13.79 8.76 3.84
N LEU A 42 13.82 9.39 2.66
CA LEU A 42 14.11 10.80 2.48
C LEU A 42 13.26 11.35 1.33
N GLY A 43 12.71 12.55 1.49
CA GLY A 43 11.90 13.21 0.49
C GLY A 43 11.21 14.46 1.04
N GLU A 44 10.49 15.14 0.16
CA GLU A 44 9.63 16.27 0.53
C GLU A 44 8.37 15.76 1.25
N ASP A 45 7.98 16.43 2.34
CA ASP A 45 6.73 16.20 3.09
C ASP A 45 6.48 14.77 3.61
N ILE A 46 7.47 13.88 3.59
CA ILE A 46 7.28 12.48 4.00
C ILE A 46 7.23 12.26 5.53
N GLY A 47 7.58 13.27 6.33
CA GLY A 47 7.60 13.19 7.80
C GLY A 47 6.19 13.25 8.40
N ILE A 48 5.96 14.20 9.33
CA ILE A 48 4.66 14.37 10.02
C ILE A 48 3.48 14.51 9.03
N TYR A 49 3.71 15.09 7.86
CA TYR A 49 2.67 15.25 6.83
C TYR A 49 2.29 13.92 6.15
N GLY A 50 3.16 12.91 6.16
CA GLY A 50 2.88 11.57 5.62
C GLY A 50 2.96 11.46 4.09
N GLY A 51 3.57 12.44 3.44
CA GLY A 51 3.72 12.55 1.98
C GLY A 51 2.46 13.08 1.28
N ALA A 52 2.62 13.58 0.06
CA ALA A 52 1.54 14.19 -0.75
C ALA A 52 0.28 13.31 -0.89
N PHE A 53 0.44 11.99 -0.82
CA PHE A 53 -0.64 11.01 -0.95
C PHE A 53 -0.90 10.24 0.36
N GLY A 54 -0.32 10.68 1.48
CA GLY A 54 -0.50 10.01 2.77
C GLY A 54 0.02 8.58 2.76
N VAL A 55 1.17 8.29 2.15
CA VAL A 55 1.73 6.93 2.11
C VAL A 55 2.67 6.69 3.28
N SER A 56 3.45 7.69 3.71
CA SER A 56 4.49 7.53 4.74
C SER A 56 4.05 7.86 6.16
N GLY A 57 2.76 8.19 6.37
CA GLY A 57 2.27 8.75 7.62
C GLY A 57 2.41 7.90 8.88
N ASP A 58 2.65 6.59 8.77
CA ASP A 58 2.86 5.70 9.94
C ASP A 58 4.26 5.05 9.94
N LEU A 59 5.22 5.59 9.18
CA LEU A 59 6.54 4.97 8.94
C LEU A 59 7.71 5.69 9.66
N TYR A 60 7.44 6.39 10.77
CA TYR A 60 8.44 7.18 11.50
C TYR A 60 8.78 6.61 12.88
#